data_AF-A0A2D2M2L0-F1
#
_entry.id   AF-A0A2D2M2L0-F1
#
_cell.length_a   1.000
_cell.length_b   1.000
_cell.length_c   1.000
_cell.angle_alpha   90.00
_cell.angle_beta   90.00
_cell.angle_gamma   90.00
#
_symmetry.space_group_name_H-M   'P 1'
#
loop_
_entity.id
_entity.type
_entity.pdbx_description
1 polymer ?
#
loop_
_entity_poly.entity_id
_entity_poly.type
_entity_poly.pdbx_seq_one_letter_code
_entity_poly.pdbx_strand_id
1 'polypeptide(L)'
;MAVPECAHRLMRCRPSLVRGRAAQVNPGGFTTPARRPSVPHRTAGCGKSSLRPLMAGSSPSLPDGSNPSAAIVQSASDVQCSRLLKTTMGLSTSFVTPLKKVSQMHCPWSLEQYGGVEHFSPLLGPRAEPVDKPGNCWPGGHAAAGFALFALFFALRNTHPRCAKAALIAAMTLGVVFSLVRIAQGAHFLSHNLWTASLCWLISLAVYDLMLYRPSSELATDLIAFTN
;
A
#
# COMPACT_ATOMS: atom_id res chain seq x y z
N MET A 1 33.34 28.48 -4.98
CA MET A 1 32.06 28.91 -5.56
C MET A 1 31.98 28.43 -7.01
N ALA A 2 31.37 27.26 -7.20
CA ALA A 2 30.79 26.73 -8.45
C ALA A 2 30.29 25.33 -8.08
N VAL A 3 28.98 25.19 -7.88
CA VAL A 3 28.34 23.90 -7.53
C VAL A 3 28.16 23.11 -8.83
N PRO A 4 28.62 21.85 -8.93
CA PRO A 4 28.26 21.02 -10.07
C PRO A 4 26.83 20.49 -9.91
N GLU A 5 26.01 20.78 -10.92
CA GLU A 5 24.58 20.56 -11.08
C GLU A 5 24.12 19.08 -11.10
N CYS A 6 24.95 18.13 -10.63
CA CYS A 6 24.68 16.69 -10.76
C CYS A 6 23.91 16.10 -9.57
N ALA A 7 23.92 16.74 -8.40
CA ALA A 7 23.31 16.20 -7.17
C ALA A 7 21.79 16.36 -7.06
N HIS A 8 21.14 17.09 -7.98
CA HIS A 8 19.71 17.42 -7.88
C HIS A 8 18.80 16.62 -8.83
N ARG A 9 19.35 15.67 -9.60
CA ARG A 9 18.61 14.96 -10.68
C ARG A 9 18.10 13.56 -10.32
N LEU A 10 18.40 13.03 -9.13
CA LEU A 10 17.91 11.70 -8.70
C LEU A 10 16.69 11.76 -7.75
N MET A 11 16.31 12.94 -7.26
CA MET A 11 15.12 13.13 -6.40
C MET A 11 13.85 13.58 -7.14
N ARG A 12 13.73 13.28 -8.44
CA ARG A 12 12.50 13.51 -9.21
C ARG A 12 12.22 12.36 -10.18
N CYS A 13 11.88 11.18 -9.65
CA CYS A 13 10.92 10.32 -10.34
C CYS A 13 9.55 11.01 -10.30
N ARG A 14 9.39 12.02 -11.16
CA ARG A 14 8.14 12.71 -11.42
C ARG A 14 7.23 11.72 -12.15
N PRO A 15 5.97 11.54 -11.73
CA PRO A 15 5.01 10.80 -12.53
C PRO A 15 4.75 11.60 -13.81
N SER A 16 5.01 10.99 -14.96
CA SER A 16 4.70 11.52 -16.28
C SER A 16 3.19 11.74 -16.40
N LEU A 17 2.81 12.99 -16.18
CA LEU A 17 1.86 13.78 -16.95
C LEU A 17 0.93 12.96 -17.86
N VAL A 18 -0.29 12.70 -17.39
CA VAL A 18 -1.46 12.61 -18.27
C VAL A 18 -1.55 13.95 -18.99
N ARG A 19 -1.14 13.99 -20.26
CA ARG A 19 -1.36 15.14 -21.14
C ARG A 19 -2.84 15.20 -21.48
N GLY A 20 -3.60 15.81 -20.58
CA GLY A 20 -4.94 16.34 -20.86
C GLY A 20 -4.84 17.37 -21.97
N ARG A 21 -5.69 17.20 -22.97
CA ARG A 21 -5.86 18.01 -24.17
C ARG A 21 -6.10 19.48 -23.78
N ALA A 22 -5.11 20.35 -23.97
CA ALA A 22 -5.31 21.79 -23.83
C ALA A 22 -5.90 22.32 -25.15
N ALA A 23 -7.09 22.89 -25.05
CA ALA A 23 -7.71 23.69 -26.09
C ALA A 23 -6.79 24.86 -26.47
N GLN A 24 -6.51 25.00 -27.76
CA GLN A 24 -5.76 26.11 -28.32
C GLN A 24 -6.75 27.27 -28.49
N VAL A 25 -6.64 28.28 -27.62
CA VAL A 25 -7.37 29.55 -27.72
C VAL A 25 -6.46 30.52 -28.44
N ASN A 26 -6.85 30.92 -29.65
CA ASN A 26 -6.07 31.81 -30.51
C ASN A 26 -6.47 33.27 -30.23
N PRO A 27 -5.52 34.19 -29.96
CA PRO A 27 -5.83 35.61 -29.77
C PRO A 27 -5.81 36.31 -31.12
N GLY A 28 -6.99 36.70 -31.63
CA GLY A 28 -7.08 37.44 -32.89
C GLY A 28 -8.51 37.52 -33.40
N GLY A 29 -9.31 38.39 -32.79
CA GLY A 29 -10.63 38.74 -33.30
C GLY A 29 -10.50 39.65 -34.52
N PHE A 30 -10.72 39.11 -35.71
CA PHE A 30 -11.26 39.84 -36.85
C PHE A 30 -12.17 38.90 -37.64
N THR A 31 -13.39 39.37 -37.87
CA THR A 31 -14.52 38.65 -38.46
C THR A 31 -14.38 38.55 -39.98
N THR A 32 -14.54 37.35 -40.55
CA THR A 32 -14.85 37.16 -41.98
C THR A 32 -15.83 36.00 -42.15
N PRO A 33 -16.94 36.16 -42.89
CA PRO A 33 -17.90 35.09 -43.11
C PRO A 33 -17.62 34.29 -44.39
N ALA A 34 -18.07 33.02 -44.34
CA ALA A 34 -18.54 32.18 -45.44
C ALA A 34 -17.56 31.71 -46.53
N ARG A 35 -17.30 30.39 -46.54
CA ARG A 35 -17.45 29.53 -47.73
C ARG A 35 -17.47 28.02 -47.36
N ARG A 36 -18.64 27.39 -47.46
CA ARG A 36 -18.82 25.94 -47.75
C ARG A 36 -18.47 25.68 -49.24
N PRO A 37 -18.43 24.44 -49.78
CA PRO A 37 -18.56 23.10 -49.20
C PRO A 37 -17.52 22.09 -49.77
N SER A 38 -17.52 20.84 -49.29
CA SER A 38 -17.62 19.63 -50.14
C SER A 38 -17.41 18.34 -49.34
N VAL A 39 -18.44 17.50 -49.34
CA VAL A 39 -18.46 16.08 -48.91
C VAL A 39 -17.81 15.22 -50.00
N PRO A 40 -17.20 14.07 -49.67
CA PRO A 40 -17.75 12.84 -50.23
C PRO A 40 -17.86 11.67 -49.25
N HIS A 41 -18.83 10.82 -49.58
CA HIS A 41 -19.25 9.55 -49.03
C HIS A 41 -18.17 8.44 -49.01
N ARG A 42 -18.32 7.48 -48.07
CA ARG A 42 -18.18 6.01 -48.26
C ARG A 42 -18.93 5.30 -47.11
N THR A 43 -20.17 4.80 -47.28
CA THR A 43 -20.60 3.46 -47.78
C THR A 43 -19.83 2.30 -47.14
N ALA A 44 -20.49 1.51 -46.28
CA ALA A 44 -20.97 0.12 -46.52
C ALA A 44 -19.84 -0.90 -46.73
N GLY A 45 -19.79 -2.10 -46.16
CA GLY A 45 -20.69 -2.94 -45.37
C GLY A 45 -20.19 -4.40 -45.49
N CYS A 46 -20.88 -5.32 -44.82
CA CYS A 46 -21.04 -6.74 -45.18
C CYS A 46 -19.90 -7.77 -44.91
N GLY A 47 -20.33 -8.97 -44.49
CA GLY A 47 -19.64 -10.25 -44.75
C GLY A 47 -19.06 -10.97 -43.52
N LYS A 48 -19.84 -11.79 -42.80
CA LYS A 48 -20.04 -13.25 -42.99
C LYS A 48 -18.83 -14.13 -42.57
N SER A 49 -19.06 -14.87 -41.47
CA SER A 49 -18.86 -16.32 -41.29
C SER A 49 -17.54 -16.97 -41.73
N SER A 50 -16.78 -17.53 -40.77
CA SER A 50 -16.14 -18.84 -40.94
C SER A 50 -15.78 -19.47 -39.59
N LEU A 51 -16.32 -20.66 -39.32
CA LEU A 51 -15.82 -21.57 -38.30
C LEU A 51 -14.41 -22.07 -38.69
N ARG A 52 -13.51 -22.20 -37.70
CA ARG A 52 -12.83 -23.46 -37.35
C ARG A 52 -11.98 -23.29 -36.08
N PRO A 53 -11.93 -24.32 -35.21
CA PRO A 53 -11.06 -24.36 -34.04
C PRO A 53 -9.71 -24.98 -34.44
N LEU A 54 -8.59 -24.43 -33.98
CA LEU A 54 -7.31 -25.13 -34.00
C LEU A 54 -6.42 -24.60 -32.89
N MET A 55 -5.97 -25.52 -32.04
CA MET A 55 -4.94 -25.33 -31.02
C MET A 55 -3.71 -24.67 -31.64
N ALA A 56 -3.33 -23.50 -31.14
CA ALA A 56 -1.99 -22.95 -31.29
C ALA A 56 -1.52 -22.60 -29.89
N GLY A 57 -0.47 -23.30 -29.44
CA GLY A 57 0.20 -23.01 -28.20
C GLY A 57 0.53 -21.52 -28.15
N SER A 58 0.22 -20.90 -27.01
CA SER A 58 0.73 -19.59 -26.66
C SER A 58 2.25 -19.67 -26.59
N SER A 59 2.87 -19.47 -27.75
CA SER A 59 4.25 -19.01 -27.87
C SER A 59 4.43 -17.87 -26.88
N PRO A 60 5.53 -17.84 -26.10
CA PRO A 60 5.86 -16.66 -25.32
C PRO A 60 6.01 -15.52 -26.30
N SER A 61 5.09 -14.56 -26.24
CA SER A 61 5.23 -13.27 -26.90
C SER A 61 6.62 -12.74 -26.56
N LEU A 62 7.49 -12.66 -27.58
CA LEU A 62 8.79 -12.02 -27.47
C LEU A 62 8.59 -10.65 -26.80
N PRO A 63 9.43 -10.27 -25.84
CA PRO A 63 9.38 -8.93 -25.29
C PRO A 63 9.62 -7.96 -26.44
N ASP A 64 8.58 -7.17 -26.70
CA ASP A 64 8.63 -5.93 -27.46
C ASP A 64 9.88 -5.13 -27.01
N GLY A 65 10.47 -4.36 -27.92
CA GLY A 65 11.78 -3.69 -27.83
C GLY A 65 11.97 -2.66 -26.69
N SER A 66 11.31 -2.87 -25.57
CA SER A 66 11.55 -2.30 -24.26
C SER A 66 13.03 -2.44 -23.87
N ASN A 67 13.64 -1.30 -23.54
CA ASN A 67 15.02 -1.23 -23.08
C ASN A 67 15.28 -2.30 -22.00
N PRO A 68 16.30 -3.17 -22.13
CA PRO A 68 16.61 -4.19 -21.13
C PRO A 68 16.81 -3.58 -19.73
N SER A 69 17.25 -2.32 -19.66
CA SER A 69 17.37 -1.55 -18.42
C SER A 69 16.04 -1.35 -17.70
N ALA A 70 14.93 -1.11 -18.41
CA ALA A 70 13.61 -0.93 -17.79
C ALA A 70 13.08 -2.23 -17.19
N ALA A 71 13.30 -3.36 -17.89
CA ALA A 71 12.92 -4.68 -17.39
C ALA A 71 13.73 -5.08 -16.13
N ILE A 72 15.03 -4.78 -16.10
CA ILE A 72 15.90 -5.02 -14.93
C ILE A 72 15.45 -4.18 -13.73
N VAL A 73 15.14 -2.90 -13.93
CA VAL A 73 14.67 -2.00 -12.85
C VAL A 73 13.31 -2.45 -12.31
N GLN A 74 12.39 -2.89 -13.19
CA GLN A 74 11.09 -3.40 -12.76
C GLN A 74 11.23 -4.68 -11.93
N SER A 75 12.05 -5.63 -12.38
CA SER A 75 12.35 -6.87 -11.65
C SER A 75 12.96 -6.60 -10.26
N ALA A 76 13.91 -5.66 -10.17
CA ALA A 76 14.49 -5.26 -8.88
C ALA A 76 13.43 -4.66 -7.94
N SER A 77 12.53 -3.82 -8.48
CA SER A 77 11.44 -3.22 -7.70
C SER A 77 10.44 -4.26 -7.19
N ASP A 78 10.13 -5.27 -7.99
CA ASP A 78 9.22 -6.36 -7.61
C ASP A 78 9.82 -7.23 -6.50
N VAL A 79 11.12 -7.53 -6.58
CA VAL A 79 11.86 -8.25 -5.52
C VAL A 79 11.87 -7.46 -4.21
N GLN A 80 12.12 -6.15 -4.26
CA GLN A 80 12.08 -5.29 -3.08
C GLN A 80 10.67 -5.21 -2.48
N CYS A 81 9.63 -5.07 -3.29
CA CYS A 81 8.24 -5.06 -2.86
C CYS A 81 7.86 -6.37 -2.16
N SER A 82 8.24 -7.52 -2.75
CA SER A 82 7.99 -8.84 -2.17
C SER A 82 8.71 -9.02 -0.82
N ARG A 83 9.97 -8.58 -0.74
CA ARG A 83 10.75 -8.65 0.50
C ARG A 83 10.12 -7.80 1.60
N LEU A 84 9.77 -6.54 1.31
CA LEU A 84 9.09 -5.64 2.26
C LEU A 84 7.80 -6.24 2.80
N LEU A 85 6.94 -6.76 1.92
CA LEU A 85 5.67 -7.36 2.33
C LEU A 85 5.88 -8.52 3.31
N LYS A 86 6.78 -9.45 2.97
CA LYS A 86 7.07 -10.63 3.79
C LYS A 86 7.68 -10.26 5.14
N THR A 87 8.63 -9.32 5.18
CA THR A 87 9.27 -8.89 6.43
C THR A 87 8.28 -8.16 7.33
N THR A 88 7.47 -7.26 6.79
CA THR A 88 6.44 -6.54 7.58
C THR A 88 5.36 -7.48 8.13
N MET A 89 4.84 -8.42 7.33
CA MET A 89 3.84 -9.38 7.80
C MET A 89 4.39 -10.33 8.87
N GLY A 90 5.64 -10.79 8.70
CA GLY A 90 6.32 -11.62 9.70
C GLY A 90 6.54 -10.87 11.01
N LEU A 91 7.08 -9.64 10.95
CA LEU A 91 7.34 -8.82 12.13
C LEU A 91 6.05 -8.49 12.88
N SER A 92 5.02 -7.99 12.19
CA SER A 92 3.75 -7.65 12.83
C SER A 92 3.11 -8.85 13.55
N THR A 93 3.15 -10.04 12.95
CA THR A 93 2.65 -11.27 13.60
C THR A 93 3.47 -11.65 14.82
N SER A 94 4.81 -11.61 14.71
CA SER A 94 5.72 -11.92 15.81
C SER A 94 5.57 -11.00 17.02
N PHE A 95 5.22 -9.73 16.81
CA PHE A 95 4.98 -8.78 17.90
C PHE A 95 3.65 -9.01 18.65
N VAL A 96 2.61 -9.52 18.00
CA VAL A 96 1.27 -9.67 18.63
C VAL A 96 1.27 -10.66 19.79
N THR A 97 1.95 -11.80 19.65
CA THR A 97 1.99 -12.87 20.65
C THR A 97 2.65 -12.48 21.99
N PRO A 98 3.86 -11.88 22.03
CA PRO A 98 4.46 -11.45 23.28
C PRO A 98 3.69 -10.29 23.91
N LEU A 99 3.16 -9.34 23.12
CA LEU A 99 2.38 -8.24 23.66
C LEU A 99 1.09 -8.70 24.37
N LYS A 100 0.46 -9.78 23.87
CA LYS A 100 -0.67 -10.43 24.57
C LYS A 100 -0.26 -10.96 25.92
N LYS A 101 0.88 -11.65 25.99
CA LYS A 101 1.39 -12.24 27.23
C LYS A 101 1.82 -11.20 28.27
N VAL A 102 2.32 -10.04 27.83
CA VAL A 102 2.76 -8.98 28.76
C VAL A 102 1.59 -8.13 29.21
N SER A 103 0.72 -7.72 28.29
CA SER A 103 -0.41 -6.84 28.62
C SER A 103 -1.50 -7.55 29.41
N GLN A 104 -1.63 -8.87 29.22
CA GLN A 104 -2.64 -9.74 29.83
C GLN A 104 -4.09 -9.22 29.70
N MET A 105 -4.40 -8.25 28.82
CA MET A 105 -5.64 -7.45 28.99
C MET A 105 -6.92 -8.26 28.87
N HIS A 106 -7.85 -8.04 29.81
CA HIS A 106 -9.14 -8.74 29.83
C HIS A 106 -10.03 -8.28 28.67
N CYS A 107 -10.85 -9.22 28.18
CA CYS A 107 -11.84 -8.94 27.15
C CYS A 107 -13.03 -8.19 27.77
N PRO A 108 -13.70 -7.30 27.01
CA PRO A 108 -14.89 -6.60 27.49
C PRO A 108 -15.95 -7.53 28.11
N TRP A 109 -16.27 -8.66 27.46
CA TRP A 109 -17.27 -9.61 27.99
C TRP A 109 -16.92 -10.24 29.34
N SER A 110 -15.64 -10.23 29.74
CA SER A 110 -15.18 -10.84 30.98
C SER A 110 -15.22 -9.89 32.15
N LEU A 111 -15.41 -8.59 31.90
CA LEU A 111 -15.38 -7.57 32.94
C LEU A 111 -16.72 -7.45 33.67
N GLU A 112 -16.67 -7.24 34.98
CA GLU A 112 -17.82 -7.09 35.86
C GLU A 112 -18.82 -6.02 35.36
N GLN A 113 -18.30 -4.88 34.89
CA GLN A 113 -19.09 -3.79 34.32
C GLN A 113 -19.92 -4.18 33.07
N TYR A 114 -19.58 -5.30 32.41
CA TYR A 114 -20.31 -5.83 31.24
C TYR A 114 -20.98 -7.18 31.53
N GLY A 115 -21.12 -7.57 32.81
CA GLY A 115 -21.74 -8.83 33.23
C GLY A 115 -20.77 -10.01 33.38
N GLY A 116 -19.46 -9.75 33.40
CA GLY A 116 -18.43 -10.74 33.69
C GLY A 116 -18.03 -10.82 35.17
N VAL A 117 -16.90 -11.45 35.46
CA VAL A 117 -16.40 -11.70 36.84
C VAL A 117 -15.07 -10.99 37.14
N GLU A 118 -14.41 -10.42 36.12
CA GLU A 118 -13.08 -9.83 36.23
C GLU A 118 -13.17 -8.32 36.51
N HIS A 119 -12.31 -7.81 37.38
CA HIS A 119 -12.23 -6.37 37.67
C HIS A 119 -11.44 -5.61 36.59
N PHE A 120 -11.88 -4.38 36.30
CA PHE A 120 -11.16 -3.51 35.36
C PHE A 120 -9.80 -3.12 35.93
N SER A 121 -8.73 -3.46 35.20
CA SER A 121 -7.35 -3.11 35.54
C SER A 121 -6.75 -2.20 34.47
N PRO A 122 -5.95 -1.18 34.85
CA PRO A 122 -5.30 -0.28 33.90
C PRO A 122 -4.17 -0.95 33.11
N LEU A 123 -3.84 -0.40 31.93
CA LEU A 123 -2.86 -0.92 30.94
C LEU A 123 -1.47 -1.23 31.49
N LEU A 124 -0.99 -0.49 32.49
CA LEU A 124 0.35 -0.60 33.06
C LEU A 124 0.32 -0.71 34.60
N GLY A 125 -0.81 -1.10 35.19
CA GLY A 125 -0.93 -1.24 36.65
C GLY A 125 -0.97 -2.70 37.11
N PRO A 126 -0.80 -2.92 38.43
CA PRO A 126 -1.06 -4.22 39.04
C PRO A 126 -2.50 -4.65 38.76
N ARG A 127 -2.67 -5.95 38.48
CA ARG A 127 -3.99 -6.53 38.27
C ARG A 127 -4.81 -6.47 39.54
N ALA A 128 -6.05 -6.02 39.42
CA ALA A 128 -7.00 -6.10 40.51
C ALA A 128 -7.35 -7.57 40.75
N GLU A 129 -7.01 -8.08 41.93
CA GLU A 129 -7.43 -9.40 42.38
C GLU A 129 -8.95 -9.39 42.66
N PRO A 130 -9.67 -10.50 42.37
CA PRO A 130 -9.19 -11.80 41.91
C PRO A 130 -9.07 -11.87 40.38
N VAL A 131 -7.98 -12.48 39.88
CA VAL A 131 -7.82 -12.82 38.45
C VAL A 131 -8.15 -14.30 38.24
N ASP A 132 -9.32 -14.58 37.68
CA ASP A 132 -9.78 -15.96 37.46
C ASP A 132 -9.19 -16.52 36.15
N LYS A 133 -9.08 -15.67 35.12
CA LYS A 133 -8.39 -16.02 33.86
C LYS A 133 -7.47 -14.91 33.33
N PRO A 134 -6.23 -15.25 32.93
CA PRO A 134 -5.35 -14.32 32.23
C PRO A 134 -5.98 -13.80 30.92
N GLY A 135 -6.25 -12.51 30.84
CA GLY A 135 -6.78 -11.87 29.64
C GLY A 135 -5.77 -11.90 28.48
N ASN A 136 -6.23 -12.04 27.25
CA ASN A 136 -5.35 -12.09 26.06
C ASN A 136 -5.87 -11.19 24.92
N CYS A 137 -6.57 -10.12 25.30
CA CYS A 137 -7.44 -9.35 24.42
C CYS A 137 -6.77 -8.06 23.92
N TRP A 138 -5.49 -7.83 24.21
CA TRP A 138 -4.70 -6.77 23.60
C TRP A 138 -3.33 -7.31 23.20
N PRO A 139 -2.79 -6.99 22.01
CA PRO A 139 -3.43 -6.41 20.83
C PRO A 139 -4.39 -7.38 20.12
N GLY A 140 -5.22 -6.84 19.22
CA GLY A 140 -6.24 -7.62 18.50
C GLY A 140 -5.65 -8.37 17.32
N GLY A 141 -5.57 -9.70 17.40
CA GLY A 141 -4.98 -10.52 16.31
C GLY A 141 -5.74 -10.43 14.99
N HIS A 142 -7.08 -10.43 15.03
CA HIS A 142 -7.92 -10.26 13.85
C HIS A 142 -7.76 -8.86 13.23
N ALA A 143 -7.67 -7.82 14.07
CA ALA A 143 -7.42 -6.46 13.60
C ALA A 143 -6.02 -6.33 12.99
N ALA A 144 -5.00 -6.95 13.61
CA ALA A 144 -3.64 -6.96 13.10
C ALA A 144 -3.55 -7.61 11.71
N ALA A 145 -4.27 -8.70 11.47
CA ALA A 145 -4.32 -9.35 10.15
C ALA A 145 -4.87 -8.41 9.05
N GLY A 146 -5.92 -7.64 9.36
CA GLY A 146 -6.48 -6.66 8.42
C GLY A 146 -5.55 -5.47 8.18
N PHE A 147 -5.00 -4.89 9.26
CA PHE A 147 -4.12 -3.72 9.17
C PHE A 147 -2.69 -4.04 8.73
N ALA A 148 -2.23 -5.29 8.79
CA ALA A 148 -0.93 -5.71 8.24
C ALA A 148 -0.84 -5.44 6.73
N LEU A 149 -1.98 -5.32 6.03
CA LEU A 149 -2.04 -4.95 4.62
C LEU A 149 -1.57 -3.51 4.33
N PHE A 150 -1.34 -2.67 5.35
CA PHE A 150 -0.61 -1.41 5.17
C PHE A 150 0.76 -1.61 4.50
N ALA A 151 1.38 -2.78 4.68
CA ALA A 151 2.60 -3.16 3.98
C ALA A 151 2.46 -3.08 2.45
N LEU A 152 1.28 -3.43 1.91
CA LEU A 152 1.00 -3.39 0.48
C LEU A 152 0.96 -1.95 -0.06
N PHE A 153 0.43 -1.01 0.73
CA PHE A 153 0.50 0.41 0.41
C PHE A 153 1.95 0.87 0.26
N PHE A 154 2.82 0.56 1.23
CA PHE A 154 4.23 0.96 1.19
C PHE A 154 5.01 0.29 0.06
N ALA A 155 4.71 -0.98 -0.25
CA ALA A 155 5.32 -1.68 -1.38
C ALA A 155 4.96 -1.03 -2.73
N LEU A 156 3.67 -0.72 -2.94
CA LEU A 156 3.20 -0.16 -4.21
C LEU A 156 3.43 1.35 -4.34
N ARG A 157 3.76 2.05 -3.24
CA ARG A 157 3.79 3.51 -3.16
C ARG A 157 4.68 4.17 -4.21
N ASN A 158 5.85 3.59 -4.48
CA ASN A 158 6.86 4.20 -5.34
C ASN A 158 6.68 3.87 -6.84
N THR A 159 6.09 2.71 -7.16
CA THR A 159 5.91 2.26 -8.55
C THR A 159 4.51 2.56 -9.08
N HIS A 160 3.47 2.35 -8.27
CA HIS A 160 2.07 2.40 -8.69
C HIS A 160 1.19 3.18 -7.69
N PRO A 161 1.25 4.53 -7.68
CA PRO A 161 0.59 5.34 -6.66
C PRO A 161 -0.95 5.23 -6.64
N ARG A 162 -1.58 4.91 -7.78
CA ARG A 162 -3.03 4.65 -7.84
C ARG A 162 -3.39 3.33 -7.15
N CYS A 163 -2.67 2.26 -7.48
CA CYS A 163 -2.83 0.96 -6.84
C CYS A 163 -2.50 1.02 -5.35
N ALA A 164 -1.49 1.78 -4.96
CA ALA A 164 -1.14 2.01 -3.55
C ALA A 164 -2.33 2.62 -2.78
N LYS A 165 -2.94 3.68 -3.30
CA LYS A 165 -4.13 4.29 -2.66
C LYS A 165 -5.28 3.29 -2.55
N ALA A 166 -5.54 2.51 -3.59
CA ALA A 166 -6.55 1.46 -3.56
C ALA A 166 -6.23 0.39 -2.49
N ALA A 167 -4.97 -0.03 -2.39
CA ALA A 167 -4.50 -0.96 -1.37
C ALA A 167 -4.66 -0.39 0.06
N LEU A 168 -4.40 0.90 0.26
CA LEU A 168 -4.59 1.55 1.56
C LEU A 168 -6.07 1.59 1.95
N ILE A 169 -6.96 1.93 1.01
CA ILE A 169 -8.41 1.91 1.24
C ILE A 169 -8.88 0.49 1.55
N ALA A 170 -8.41 -0.51 0.80
CA ALA A 170 -8.71 -1.92 1.03
C ALA A 170 -8.22 -2.38 2.42
N ALA A 171 -7.00 -2.02 2.81
CA ALA A 171 -6.44 -2.35 4.12
C ALA A 171 -7.24 -1.69 5.27
N MET A 172 -7.60 -0.41 5.11
CA MET A 172 -8.40 0.32 6.09
C MET A 172 -9.80 -0.30 6.23
N THR A 173 -10.48 -0.55 5.11
CA THR A 173 -11.83 -1.13 5.13
C THR A 173 -11.82 -2.54 5.73
N LEU A 174 -10.88 -3.40 5.34
CA LEU A 174 -10.77 -4.75 5.88
C LEU A 174 -10.44 -4.73 7.39
N GLY A 175 -9.47 -3.91 7.80
CA GLY A 175 -9.10 -3.76 9.21
C GLY A 175 -10.26 -3.25 10.06
N VAL A 176 -11.00 -2.24 9.58
CA VAL A 176 -12.21 -1.72 10.24
C VAL A 176 -13.28 -2.80 10.34
N VAL A 177 -13.56 -3.55 9.28
CA VAL A 177 -14.56 -4.64 9.32
C VAL A 177 -14.17 -5.69 10.35
N PHE A 178 -12.92 -6.16 10.35
CA PHE A 178 -12.45 -7.14 11.33
C PHE A 178 -12.53 -6.61 12.77
N SER A 179 -12.18 -5.34 12.98
CA SER A 179 -12.30 -4.67 14.28
C SER A 179 -13.75 -4.56 14.73
N LEU A 180 -14.67 -4.13 13.87
CA LEU A 180 -16.09 -3.99 14.18
C LEU A 180 -16.72 -5.34 14.54
N VAL A 181 -16.41 -6.41 13.80
CA VAL A 181 -16.89 -7.76 14.12
C VAL A 181 -16.46 -8.18 15.53
N ARG A 182 -15.21 -7.89 15.91
CA ARG A 182 -14.70 -8.24 17.25
C ARG A 182 -15.27 -7.35 18.36
N ILE A 183 -15.54 -6.08 18.07
CA ILE A 183 -16.21 -5.16 19.00
C ILE A 183 -17.65 -5.62 19.23
N ALA A 184 -18.38 -5.97 18.16
CA ALA A 184 -19.76 -6.46 18.25
C ALA A 184 -19.87 -7.78 19.03
N GLN A 185 -18.84 -8.61 19.00
CA GLN A 185 -18.74 -9.83 19.82
C GLN A 185 -18.38 -9.54 21.29
N GLY A 186 -18.04 -8.31 21.65
CA GLY A 186 -17.54 -7.96 22.98
C GLY A 186 -16.11 -8.45 23.27
N ALA A 187 -15.34 -8.80 22.23
CA ALA A 187 -14.01 -9.38 22.36
C ALA A 187 -12.90 -8.35 22.56
N HIS A 188 -13.09 -7.14 22.04
CA HIS A 188 -12.06 -6.11 22.02
C HIS A 188 -12.69 -4.73 22.19
N PHE A 189 -12.03 -3.86 22.95
CA PHE A 189 -12.34 -2.44 22.96
C PHE A 189 -11.93 -1.76 21.65
N LEU A 190 -12.56 -0.63 21.32
CA LEU A 190 -12.16 0.18 20.19
C LEU A 190 -10.69 0.62 20.30
N SER A 191 -10.24 1.00 21.50
CA SER A 191 -8.85 1.37 21.77
C SER A 191 -7.86 0.26 21.41
N HIS A 192 -8.21 -1.01 21.66
CA HIS A 192 -7.36 -2.15 21.33
C HIS A 192 -7.13 -2.26 19.82
N ASN A 193 -8.18 -1.99 19.04
CA ASN A 193 -8.14 -2.01 17.59
C ASN A 193 -7.36 -0.82 17.02
N LEU A 194 -7.58 0.39 17.55
CA LEU A 194 -6.85 1.59 17.13
C LEU A 194 -5.36 1.49 17.41
N TRP A 195 -4.97 1.02 18.60
CA TRP A 195 -3.55 0.77 18.91
C TRP A 195 -2.94 -0.27 18.00
N THR A 196 -3.68 -1.33 17.67
CA THR A 196 -3.21 -2.34 16.71
C THR A 196 -2.98 -1.73 15.32
N ALA A 197 -3.88 -0.88 14.84
CA ALA A 197 -3.71 -0.17 13.57
C ALA A 197 -2.46 0.72 13.58
N SER A 198 -2.25 1.50 14.64
CA SER A 198 -1.07 2.35 14.81
C SER A 198 0.22 1.53 14.83
N LEU A 199 0.26 0.40 15.54
CA LEU A 199 1.42 -0.49 15.57
C LEU A 199 1.72 -1.08 14.18
N CYS A 200 0.71 -1.61 13.48
CA CYS A 200 0.87 -2.14 12.13
C CYS A 200 1.40 -1.07 11.16
N TRP A 201 0.90 0.17 11.27
CA TRP A 201 1.38 1.31 10.48
C TRP A 201 2.85 1.62 10.77
N LEU A 202 3.22 1.76 12.05
CA LEU A 202 4.59 2.09 12.45
C LEU A 202 5.59 0.99 12.07
N ILE A 203 5.23 -0.28 12.23
CA ILE A 203 6.07 -1.41 11.78
C ILE A 203 6.24 -1.35 10.25
N SER A 204 5.15 -1.13 9.50
CA SER A 204 5.23 -1.01 8.05
C SER A 204 6.12 0.15 7.61
N LEU A 205 5.98 1.30 8.26
CA LEU A 205 6.77 2.49 8.01
C LEU A 205 8.26 2.27 8.34
N ALA A 206 8.57 1.68 9.50
CA ALA A 206 9.94 1.41 9.93
C ALA A 206 10.64 0.45 8.98
N VAL A 207 9.98 -0.64 8.57
CA VAL A 207 10.55 -1.59 7.61
C VAL A 207 10.74 -0.93 6.24
N TYR A 208 9.78 -0.12 5.79
CA TYR A 208 9.91 0.65 4.55
C TYR A 208 11.13 1.59 4.59
N ASP A 209 11.31 2.34 5.67
CA ASP A 209 12.43 3.27 5.84
C ASP A 209 13.79 2.55 5.86
N LEU A 210 13.89 1.46 6.63
CA LEU A 210 15.10 0.64 6.73
C LEU A 210 15.47 -0.04 5.41
N MET A 211 14.50 -0.53 4.64
CA MET A 211 14.77 -1.32 3.43
C MET A 211 14.89 -0.50 2.15
N LEU A 212 14.17 0.62 2.02
CA LEU A 212 14.10 1.39 0.77
C LEU A 212 14.73 2.78 0.89
N TYR A 213 14.66 3.43 2.05
CA TYR A 213 15.14 4.81 2.20
C TYR A 213 16.63 4.87 2.58
N ARG A 214 17.06 4.10 3.59
CA ARG A 214 18.45 4.10 4.10
C ARG A 214 19.54 3.56 3.15
N PRO A 215 19.38 2.39 2.48
CA PRO A 215 20.45 1.87 1.62
C PRO A 215 20.73 2.79 0.41
N SER A 216 19.73 3.54 -0.03
CA SER A 216 19.87 4.50 -1.13
C SER A 216 20.72 5.73 -0.74
N SER A 217 20.69 6.14 0.54
CA SER A 217 21.45 7.29 1.04
C SER A 217 22.90 6.97 1.40
N GLU A 218 23.17 5.79 1.98
CA GLU A 218 24.54 5.41 2.35
C GLU A 218 25.39 5.12 1.12
N LEU A 219 24.85 4.38 0.13
CA LEU A 219 25.57 4.10 -1.13
C LEU A 219 25.93 5.39 -1.90
N ALA A 220 25.06 6.40 -1.86
CA ALA A 220 25.33 7.71 -2.48
C ALA A 220 26.40 8.51 -1.71
N THR A 221 26.42 8.39 -0.38
CA THR A 221 27.41 9.08 0.47
C THR A 221 28.78 8.44 0.33
N ASP A 222 28.86 7.11 0.30
CA ASP A 222 30.11 6.36 0.12
C ASP A 222 30.73 6.60 -1.25
N LEU A 223 29.92 6.66 -2.32
CA LEU A 223 30.40 7.01 -3.66
C LEU A 223 31.00 8.42 -3.70
N ILE A 224 30.40 9.40 -3.01
CA ILE A 224 30.94 10.78 -2.94
C ILE A 224 32.23 10.82 -2.12
N ALA A 225 32.30 10.04 -1.03
CA ALA A 225 33.48 9.95 -0.18
C ALA A 225 34.66 9.25 -0.87
N PHE A 226 34.42 8.33 -1.80
CA PHE A 226 35.48 7.64 -2.56
C PHE A 226 36.01 8.45 -3.76
N THR A 227 35.23 9.44 -4.22
CA THR A 227 35.61 10.30 -5.36
C THR A 227 36.30 11.61 -4.97
N ASN A 228 36.43 11.92 -3.67
CA ASN A 228 37.23 13.04 -3.14
C ASN A 228 38.49 12.52 -2.44
#